data_AF-A0A821LTD3-F1
#
_entry.id   AF-A0A821LTD3-F1
#
_cell.length_a   1.000
_cell.length_b   1.000
_cell.length_c   1.000
_cell.angle_alpha   90.00
_cell.angle_beta   90.00
_cell.angle_gamma   90.00
#
_symmetry.space_group_name_H-M   'P 1'
#
loop_
_entity.id
_entity.type
_entity.pdbx_description
1 polymer ?
#
loop_
_entity_poly.entity_id
_entity_poly.type
_entity_poly.pdbx_seq_one_letter_code
_entity_poly.pdbx_strand_id
1 'polypeptide(L)'
;MKREVQRMFEKNRNFLSLSSHGRTTLLRATVEYTSGIGSMFTLRQYKLFDYPPFYKSAEMIFQPSAAIFTKRVIDQLDPDNTFIKLVLAILAFSTINYTVYKKNVQINLTHIKAILPIQDMYTDLTWRYLLYKYGHHEAVIRFSNLLRCLFLVIWAIAEAHESQKFGEMIDCVIEQTEQTLCL
;
A
#
# COMPACT_ATOMS: atom_id res chain seq x y z
N MET A 1 -15.41 -15.83 -0.84
CA MET A 1 -14.11 -15.10 -0.93
C MET A 1 -13.76 -14.63 -2.34
N LYS A 2 -13.55 -15.51 -3.36
CA LYS A 2 -13.19 -15.08 -4.73
C LYS A 2 -14.16 -14.09 -5.40
N ARG A 3 -15.48 -14.27 -5.24
CA ARG A 3 -16.52 -13.38 -5.84
C ARG A 3 -16.60 -11.98 -5.24
N GLU A 4 -16.15 -11.78 -4.00
CA GLU A 4 -16.28 -10.49 -3.32
C GLU A 4 -15.10 -9.55 -3.62
N VAL A 5 -13.91 -10.11 -3.82
CA VAL A 5 -12.73 -9.37 -4.27
C VAL A 5 -12.91 -8.89 -5.71
N GLN A 6 -13.43 -9.74 -6.60
CA GLN A 6 -13.74 -9.38 -8.00
C GLN A 6 -14.76 -8.23 -8.09
N ARG A 7 -15.81 -8.25 -7.23
CA ARG A 7 -16.79 -7.15 -7.12
C ARG A 7 -16.23 -5.83 -6.61
N MET A 8 -15.13 -5.83 -5.84
CA MET A 8 -14.51 -4.57 -5.41
C MET A 8 -13.76 -3.88 -6.55
N PHE A 9 -13.08 -4.64 -7.42
CA PHE A 9 -12.36 -4.09 -8.56
C PHE A 9 -13.30 -3.66 -9.71
N GLU A 10 -14.43 -4.36 -9.91
CA GLU A 10 -15.47 -3.99 -10.87
C GLU A 10 -16.22 -2.68 -10.54
N LYS A 11 -16.09 -2.16 -9.32
CA LYS A 11 -16.83 -0.96 -8.87
C LYS A 11 -15.98 0.30 -8.80
N ASN A 12 -14.65 0.19 -8.82
CA ASN A 12 -13.78 1.36 -8.74
C ASN A 12 -13.67 2.02 -10.13
N ARG A 13 -14.56 2.97 -10.40
CA ARG A 13 -14.62 3.68 -11.69
C ARG A 13 -13.29 4.34 -12.07
N ASN A 14 -12.52 4.81 -11.09
CA ASN A 14 -11.22 5.44 -11.33
C ASN A 14 -10.16 4.43 -11.78
N PHE A 15 -10.19 3.21 -11.24
CA PHE A 15 -9.32 2.14 -11.71
C PHE A 15 -9.74 1.67 -13.11
N LEU A 16 -11.05 1.51 -13.34
CA LEU A 16 -11.59 1.08 -14.62
C LEU A 16 -11.46 2.11 -15.75
N SER A 17 -11.28 3.40 -15.42
CA SER A 17 -11.00 4.43 -16.43
C SER A 17 -9.59 4.32 -17.02
N LEU A 18 -8.70 3.53 -16.43
CA LEU A 18 -7.37 3.27 -16.98
C LEU A 18 -7.42 2.18 -18.05
N SER A 19 -6.54 2.27 -19.05
CA SER A 19 -6.39 1.19 -20.05
C SER A 19 -5.97 -0.13 -19.38
N SER A 20 -6.24 -1.27 -20.03
CA SER A 20 -5.85 -2.59 -19.49
C SER A 20 -4.37 -2.65 -19.10
N HIS A 21 -3.49 -2.19 -20.00
CA HIS A 21 -2.07 -2.08 -19.74
C HIS A 21 -1.76 -1.13 -18.57
N GLY A 22 -2.40 0.05 -18.52
CA GLY A 22 -2.21 1.00 -17.43
C GLY A 22 -2.64 0.47 -16.06
N ARG A 23 -3.70 -0.34 -16.00
CA ARG A 23 -4.15 -1.03 -14.79
C ARG A 23 -3.10 -2.03 -14.30
N THR A 24 -2.58 -2.87 -15.19
CA THR A 24 -1.52 -3.84 -14.85
C THR A 24 -0.25 -3.13 -14.41
N THR A 25 0.20 -2.10 -15.13
CA THR A 25 1.40 -1.34 -14.75
C THR A 25 1.22 -0.69 -13.38
N LEU A 26 0.06 -0.08 -13.11
CA LEU A 26 -0.24 0.52 -11.81
C LEU A 26 -0.22 -0.55 -10.71
N LEU A 27 -0.89 -1.69 -10.90
CA LEU A 27 -0.90 -2.77 -9.92
C LEU A 27 0.50 -3.26 -9.60
N ARG A 28 1.31 -3.58 -10.63
CA ARG A 28 2.71 -4.00 -10.42
C ARG A 28 3.52 -2.93 -9.69
N ALA A 29 3.21 -1.66 -9.94
CA ALA A 29 3.88 -0.54 -9.30
C ALA A 29 3.45 -0.28 -7.85
N THR A 30 2.22 -0.62 -7.44
CA THR A 30 1.69 -0.21 -6.13
C THR A 30 1.31 -1.37 -5.21
N VAL A 31 1.26 -2.61 -5.72
CA VAL A 31 0.80 -3.78 -4.97
C VAL A 31 1.64 -4.04 -3.74
N GLU A 32 2.97 -3.92 -3.81
CA GLU A 32 3.86 -4.16 -2.68
C GLU A 32 3.62 -3.17 -1.53
N TYR A 33 3.55 -1.87 -1.85
CA TYR A 33 3.30 -0.83 -0.85
C TYR A 33 1.90 -0.93 -0.25
N THR A 34 0.90 -1.13 -1.11
CA THR A 34 -0.51 -1.18 -0.70
C THR A 34 -0.79 -2.43 0.12
N SER A 35 -0.28 -3.59 -0.31
CA SER A 35 -0.43 -4.85 0.42
C SER A 35 0.41 -4.89 1.70
N GLY A 36 1.59 -4.29 1.71
CA GLY A 36 2.43 -4.15 2.90
C GLY A 36 1.72 -3.38 4.02
N ILE A 37 1.31 -2.13 3.73
CA ILE A 37 0.55 -1.32 4.69
C ILE A 37 -0.80 -1.95 5.02
N GLY A 38 -1.51 -2.49 4.02
CA GLY A 38 -2.81 -3.15 4.21
C GLY A 38 -2.72 -4.38 5.12
N SER A 39 -1.65 -5.16 4.99
CA SER A 39 -1.37 -6.30 5.85
C SER A 39 -1.03 -5.85 7.26
N MET A 40 -0.18 -4.82 7.42
CA MET A 40 0.13 -4.24 8.74
C MET A 40 -1.14 -3.71 9.44
N PHE A 41 -2.02 -3.03 8.71
CA PHE A 41 -3.31 -2.60 9.24
C PHE A 41 -4.17 -3.79 9.69
N THR A 42 -4.24 -4.85 8.89
CA THR A 42 -4.98 -6.08 9.23
C THR A 42 -4.40 -6.74 10.47
N LEU A 43 -3.08 -6.90 10.53
CA LEU A 43 -2.36 -7.44 11.69
C LEU A 43 -2.66 -6.64 12.96
N ARG A 44 -2.74 -5.30 12.85
CA ARG A 44 -3.14 -4.42 13.96
C ARG A 44 -4.59 -4.64 14.40
N GLN A 45 -5.54 -4.69 13.47
CA GLN A 45 -6.97 -4.88 13.78
C GLN A 45 -7.20 -6.13 14.63
N TYR A 46 -6.51 -7.21 14.29
CA TYR A 46 -6.62 -8.49 14.98
C TYR A 46 -5.60 -8.66 16.11
N LYS A 47 -4.79 -7.62 16.41
CA LYS A 47 -3.75 -7.63 17.44
C LYS A 47 -2.82 -8.83 17.35
N LEU A 48 -2.51 -9.27 16.12
CA LEU A 48 -1.76 -10.50 15.90
C LEU A 48 -0.33 -10.40 16.44
N PHE A 49 0.29 -9.22 16.36
CA PHE A 49 1.63 -8.95 16.93
C PHE A 49 1.64 -8.78 18.46
N ASP A 50 0.47 -8.71 19.11
CA ASP A 50 0.34 -8.76 20.56
C ASP A 50 0.23 -10.21 21.06
N TYR A 51 -0.05 -11.16 20.16
CA TYR A 51 -0.12 -12.57 20.49
C TYR A 51 1.28 -13.22 20.39
N PRO A 52 1.89 -13.65 21.51
CA PRO A 52 3.29 -14.08 21.53
C PRO A 52 3.62 -15.25 20.58
N PRO A 53 2.76 -16.28 20.43
CA PRO A 53 3.02 -17.35 19.47
C PRO A 53 3.09 -16.85 18.03
N PHE A 54 2.20 -15.92 17.64
CA PHE A 54 2.23 -15.34 16.30
C PHE A 54 3.49 -14.50 16.09
N TYR A 55 3.84 -13.65 17.06
CA TYR A 55 5.06 -12.85 16.99
C TYR A 55 6.31 -13.73 16.84
N LYS A 56 6.43 -14.79 17.65
CA LYS A 56 7.54 -15.74 17.59
C LYS A 56 7.60 -16.47 16.24
N SER A 57 6.44 -16.88 15.70
CA SER A 57 6.38 -17.46 14.35
C SER A 57 6.83 -16.46 13.27
N ALA A 58 6.44 -15.19 13.38
CA ALA A 58 6.87 -14.15 12.44
C ALA A 58 8.39 -13.94 12.48
N GLU A 59 9.02 -13.93 13.67
CA GLU A 59 10.47 -13.86 13.82
C GLU A 59 11.20 -15.03 13.16
N MET A 60 10.64 -16.24 13.27
CA MET A 60 11.22 -17.45 12.65
C MET A 60 11.11 -17.45 11.12
N ILE A 61 10.02 -16.90 10.57
CA ILE A 61 9.75 -16.93 9.12
C ILE A 61 10.48 -15.79 8.40
N PHE A 62 10.42 -14.57 8.91
CA PHE A 62 10.84 -13.35 8.20
C PHE A 62 12.13 -12.73 8.71
N GLN A 63 12.80 -13.38 9.66
CA GLN A 63 13.92 -12.87 10.48
C GLN A 63 13.46 -11.92 11.61
N PRO A 64 14.18 -11.91 12.77
CA PRO A 64 13.81 -11.08 13.91
C PRO A 64 13.78 -9.57 13.61
N SER A 65 14.71 -9.07 12.81
CA SER A 65 14.78 -7.66 12.43
C SER A 65 13.52 -7.20 11.68
N ALA A 66 13.02 -8.01 10.74
CA ALA A 66 11.82 -7.72 9.98
C ALA A 66 10.56 -7.77 10.86
N ALA A 67 10.47 -8.71 11.80
CA ALA A 67 9.36 -8.80 12.75
C ALA A 67 9.32 -7.60 13.71
N ILE A 68 10.48 -7.18 14.25
CA ILE A 68 10.62 -5.99 15.08
C ILE A 68 10.22 -4.74 14.29
N PHE A 69 10.72 -4.61 13.04
CA PHE A 69 10.37 -3.50 12.17
C PHE A 69 8.86 -3.46 11.91
N THR A 70 8.27 -4.59 11.52
CA THR A 70 6.83 -4.72 11.25
C THR A 70 6.00 -4.30 12.45
N LYS A 71 6.38 -4.75 13.66
CA LYS A 71 5.72 -4.35 14.91
C LYS A 71 5.79 -2.84 15.13
N ARG A 72 6.98 -2.24 14.98
CA ARG A 72 7.16 -0.78 15.11
C ARG A 72 6.31 0.02 14.13
N VAL A 73 6.10 -0.49 12.92
CA VAL A 73 5.23 0.17 11.94
C VAL A 73 3.77 0.02 12.35
N ILE A 74 3.34 -1.19 12.73
CA ILE A 74 1.98 -1.48 13.23
C ILE A 74 1.58 -0.54 14.37
N ASP A 75 2.48 -0.34 15.34
CA ASP A 75 2.26 0.50 16.52
C ASP A 75 2.14 2.00 16.18
N GLN A 76 2.67 2.42 15.03
CA GLN A 76 2.60 3.81 14.55
C GLN A 76 1.44 4.07 13.60
N LEU A 77 0.72 3.04 13.14
CA LEU A 77 -0.42 3.22 12.25
C LEU A 77 -1.58 3.90 12.99
N ASP A 78 -2.17 4.90 12.36
CA ASP A 78 -3.29 5.65 12.94
C ASP A 78 -4.51 4.74 13.22
N PRO A 79 -5.09 4.78 14.43
CA PRO A 79 -6.19 3.90 14.81
C PRO A 79 -7.47 4.11 13.99
N ASP A 80 -7.63 5.23 13.30
CA ASP A 80 -8.81 5.52 12.49
C ASP A 80 -8.87 4.69 11.20
N ASN A 81 -9.79 3.73 11.18
CA ASN A 81 -10.02 2.84 10.04
C ASN A 81 -10.39 3.57 8.74
N THR A 82 -11.15 4.67 8.83
CA THR A 82 -11.53 5.43 7.64
C THR A 82 -10.33 6.15 7.08
N PHE A 83 -9.51 6.76 7.94
CA PHE A 83 -8.27 7.40 7.52
C PHE A 83 -7.32 6.40 6.86
N ILE A 84 -7.11 5.22 7.46
CA ILE A 84 -6.25 4.19 6.86
C ILE A 84 -6.78 3.70 5.50
N LYS A 85 -8.10 3.55 5.32
CA LYS A 85 -8.68 3.18 4.01
C LYS A 85 -8.39 4.23 2.95
N LEU A 86 -8.49 5.52 3.30
CA LEU A 86 -8.17 6.61 2.39
C LEU A 86 -6.67 6.62 2.03
N VAL A 87 -5.81 6.35 3.00
CA VAL A 87 -4.36 6.17 2.77
C VAL A 87 -4.06 5.02 1.82
N LEU A 88 -4.72 3.87 2.00
CA LEU A 88 -4.57 2.73 1.09
C LEU A 88 -5.02 3.09 -0.33
N ALA A 89 -6.04 3.93 -0.49
CA ALA A 89 -6.44 4.44 -1.80
C ALA A 89 -5.37 5.36 -2.41
N ILE A 90 -4.77 6.27 -1.63
CA ILE A 90 -3.64 7.10 -2.09
C ILE A 90 -2.49 6.22 -2.58
N LEU A 91 -2.13 5.17 -1.81
CA LEU A 91 -1.05 4.25 -2.17
C LEU A 91 -1.38 3.41 -3.41
N ALA A 92 -2.61 2.93 -3.54
CA ALA A 92 -3.05 2.13 -4.68
C ALA A 92 -2.94 2.91 -6.01
N PHE A 93 -3.10 4.23 -5.97
CA PHE A 93 -2.94 5.15 -7.10
C PHE A 93 -1.63 5.96 -7.02
N SER A 94 -0.63 5.52 -6.27
CA SER A 94 0.62 6.26 -6.11
C SER A 94 1.56 6.09 -7.30
N THR A 95 2.28 7.15 -7.64
CA THR A 95 3.38 7.12 -8.62
C THR A 95 4.76 6.83 -7.99
N ILE A 96 4.81 6.31 -6.74
CA ILE A 96 6.04 6.05 -5.96
C ILE A 96 7.12 5.31 -6.76
N ASN A 97 6.75 4.30 -7.55
CA ASN A 97 7.70 3.51 -8.32
C ASN A 97 8.23 4.21 -9.60
N TYR A 98 7.63 5.34 -9.99
CA TYR A 98 8.18 6.21 -11.05
C TYR A 98 9.19 7.22 -10.52
N THR A 99 9.21 7.47 -9.22
CA THR A 99 10.18 8.37 -8.55
C THR A 99 11.39 7.62 -7.99
N VAL A 100 11.30 6.31 -7.78
CA VAL A 100 12.45 5.47 -7.43
C VAL A 100 13.21 5.15 -8.71
N TYR A 101 14.39 5.75 -8.90
CA TYR A 101 15.26 5.60 -10.06
C TYR A 101 15.71 4.13 -10.25
N LYS A 102 14.90 3.29 -10.90
CA LYS A 102 15.39 2.05 -11.53
C LYS A 102 15.95 2.40 -12.90
N LYS A 103 17.25 2.19 -13.08
CA LYS A 103 18.08 2.64 -14.22
C LYS A 103 17.59 2.22 -15.63
N ASN A 104 16.60 1.33 -15.73
CA ASN A 104 16.18 0.69 -16.99
C ASN A 104 14.65 0.62 -17.22
N VAL A 105 13.82 1.37 -16.48
CA VAL A 105 12.36 1.36 -16.74
C VAL A 105 12.00 2.51 -17.66
N GLN A 106 11.51 2.20 -18.85
CA GLN A 106 10.96 3.20 -19.77
C GLN A 106 9.68 3.77 -19.12
N ILE A 107 9.77 4.97 -18.56
CA ILE A 107 8.65 5.62 -17.87
C ILE A 107 7.61 6.02 -18.91
N ASN A 108 6.49 5.29 -18.98
CA ASN A 108 5.36 5.70 -19.81
C ASN A 108 4.57 6.82 -19.12
N LEU A 109 4.95 8.06 -19.43
CA LEU A 109 4.38 9.30 -18.90
C LEU A 109 2.86 9.44 -19.11
N THR A 110 2.29 8.71 -20.08
CA THR A 110 0.84 8.72 -20.37
C THR A 110 0.04 8.16 -19.21
N HIS A 111 0.56 7.13 -18.54
CA HIS A 111 -0.11 6.54 -17.38
C HIS A 111 -0.04 7.44 -16.16
N ILE A 112 1.10 8.10 -15.94
CA ILE A 112 1.27 9.07 -14.84
C ILE A 112 0.22 10.18 -14.93
N LYS A 113 0.00 10.75 -16.12
CA LYS A 113 -1.00 11.81 -16.33
C LYS A 113 -2.43 11.38 -15.97
N ALA A 114 -2.77 10.10 -16.11
CA ALA A 114 -4.09 9.58 -15.76
C ALA A 114 -4.20 9.18 -14.29
N ILE A 115 -3.10 8.77 -13.66
CA ILE A 115 -3.05 8.29 -12.27
C ILE A 115 -3.00 9.47 -11.28
N LEU A 116 -2.19 10.50 -11.58
CA LEU A 116 -1.96 11.63 -10.67
C LEU A 116 -3.26 12.32 -10.22
N PRO A 117 -4.23 12.64 -11.11
CA PRO A 117 -5.47 13.28 -10.71
C PRO A 117 -6.31 12.41 -9.75
N ILE A 118 -6.23 11.08 -9.88
CA ILE A 118 -6.92 10.15 -9.00
C ILE A 118 -6.26 10.15 -7.61
N GLN A 119 -4.93 10.14 -7.58
CA GLN A 119 -4.15 10.24 -6.34
C GLN A 119 -4.43 11.57 -5.62
N ASP A 120 -4.45 12.68 -6.34
CA ASP A 120 -4.71 14.02 -5.82
C ASP A 120 -6.13 14.10 -5.23
N MET A 121 -7.12 13.52 -5.91
CA MET A 121 -8.49 13.43 -5.39
C MET A 121 -8.56 12.70 -4.05
N TYR A 122 -7.89 11.55 -3.91
CA TYR A 122 -7.85 10.83 -2.63
C TYR A 122 -7.06 11.59 -1.55
N THR A 123 -6.01 12.32 -1.95
CA THR A 123 -5.21 13.16 -1.04
C THR A 123 -6.04 14.32 -0.50
N ASP A 124 -6.77 15.04 -1.36
CA ASP A 124 -7.68 16.12 -0.97
C ASP A 124 -8.81 15.60 -0.08
N LEU A 125 -9.43 14.46 -0.44
CA LEU A 125 -10.47 13.83 0.38
C LEU A 125 -9.94 13.46 1.77
N THR A 126 -8.72 12.91 1.84
CA THR A 126 -8.06 12.57 3.10
C THR A 126 -7.81 13.80 3.95
N TRP A 127 -7.30 14.87 3.34
CA TRP A 127 -7.05 16.12 4.03
C TRP A 127 -8.34 16.75 4.58
N ARG A 128 -9.39 16.84 3.76
CA ARG A 128 -10.71 17.33 4.19
C ARG A 128 -11.32 16.49 5.30
N TYR A 129 -11.18 15.16 5.22
CA TYR A 129 -11.65 14.25 6.26
C TYR A 129 -10.95 14.52 7.60
N LEU A 130 -9.63 14.67 7.60
CA LEU A 130 -8.86 14.97 8.81
C LEU A 130 -9.25 16.33 9.40
N LEU A 131 -9.36 17.37 8.56
CA LEU A 131 -9.79 18.70 9.01
C LEU A 131 -11.19 18.66 9.62
N TYR A 132 -12.13 17.96 8.97
CA TYR A 132 -13.51 17.83 9.45
C TYR A 132 -13.58 17.10 10.79
N LYS A 133 -12.84 15.99 10.95
CA LYS A 133 -12.97 15.11 12.11
C LYS A 133 -12.13 15.56 13.32
N TYR A 134 -10.96 16.11 13.07
CA TYR A 134 -9.95 16.35 14.11
C TYR A 134 -9.55 17.82 14.27
N GLY A 135 -9.95 18.69 13.34
CA GLY A 135 -9.51 20.08 13.30
C GLY A 135 -8.08 20.24 12.81
N HIS A 136 -7.65 21.48 12.59
CA HIS A 136 -6.41 21.79 11.88
C HIS A 136 -5.14 21.21 12.53
N HIS A 137 -4.94 21.42 13.84
CA HIS A 137 -3.71 21.03 14.52
C HIS A 137 -3.49 19.51 14.50
N GLU A 138 -4.51 18.75 14.90
CA GLU A 138 -4.46 17.29 14.95
C GLU A 138 -4.41 16.69 13.53
N ALA A 139 -5.07 17.31 12.54
CA ALA A 139 -4.96 16.91 11.13
C ALA A 139 -3.52 16.98 10.63
N VAL A 140 -2.79 18.07 10.94
CA VAL A 140 -1.36 18.21 10.56
C VAL A 140 -0.51 17.13 11.21
N ILE A 141 -0.71 16.84 12.50
CA ILE A 141 0.05 15.81 13.22
C ILE A 141 -0.19 14.43 12.59
N ARG A 142 -1.45 14.06 12.38
CA ARG A 142 -1.81 12.75 11.80
C ARG A 142 -1.30 12.59 10.38
N PHE A 143 -1.42 13.63 9.56
CA PHE A 143 -0.90 13.61 8.20
C PHE A 143 0.63 13.51 8.16
N SER A 144 1.33 14.21 9.06
CA SER A 144 2.79 14.12 9.18
C SER A 144 3.26 12.73 9.64
N ASN A 145 2.57 12.15 10.63
CA ASN A 145 2.86 10.79 11.09
C ASN A 145 2.63 9.75 9.99
N LEU A 146 1.59 9.94 9.18
CA LEU A 146 1.36 9.13 7.99
C LEU A 146 2.55 9.22 7.02
N LEU A 147 2.99 10.42 6.64
CA LEU A 147 4.13 10.59 5.73
C LEU A 147 5.38 9.88 6.27
N ARG A 148 5.65 10.01 7.58
CA ARG A 148 6.76 9.30 8.24
C ARG A 148 6.60 7.77 8.13
N CYS A 149 5.40 7.25 8.35
CA CYS A 149 5.10 5.82 8.20
C CYS A 149 5.33 5.35 6.75
N LEU A 150 4.88 6.13 5.75
CA LEU A 150 5.09 5.81 4.35
C LEU A 150 6.58 5.79 3.98
N PHE A 151 7.37 6.75 4.44
CA PHE A 151 8.82 6.75 4.20
C PHE A 151 9.51 5.54 4.83
N LEU A 152 9.12 5.14 6.04
CA LEU A 152 9.65 3.93 6.68
C LEU A 152 9.36 2.68 5.85
N VAL A 153 8.15 2.55 5.32
CA VAL A 153 7.76 1.40 4.48
C VAL A 153 8.47 1.40 3.13
N ILE A 154 8.61 2.56 2.49
CA ILE A 154 9.38 2.69 1.24
C ILE A 154 10.83 2.26 1.48
N TRP A 155 11.44 2.71 2.57
CA TRP A 155 12.81 2.33 2.93
C TRP A 155 12.93 0.82 3.17
N ALA A 156 12.02 0.21 3.93
CA ALA A 156 12.05 -1.23 4.18
C ALA A 156 11.81 -2.08 2.94
N ILE A 157 10.97 -1.61 2.01
CA ILE A 157 10.77 -2.28 0.71
C ILE A 157 12.04 -2.16 -0.14
N ALA A 158 12.71 -1.01 -0.14
CA ALA A 158 13.98 -0.84 -0.86
C ALA A 158 15.05 -1.82 -0.34
N GLU A 159 15.21 -1.92 0.98
CA GLU A 159 16.09 -2.90 1.63
C GLU A 159 15.69 -4.35 1.30
N ALA A 160 14.38 -4.65 1.31
CA ALA A 160 13.88 -5.98 0.97
C ALA A 160 14.12 -6.35 -0.50
N HIS A 161 14.06 -5.40 -1.44
CA HIS A 161 14.39 -5.64 -2.86
C HIS A 161 15.86 -5.97 -3.08
N GLU A 162 16.76 -5.50 -2.23
CA GLU A 162 18.17 -5.93 -2.25
C GLU A 162 18.32 -7.38 -1.77
N SER A 163 17.33 -7.90 -1.01
CA SER A 163 17.25 -9.31 -0.60
C SER A 163 16.39 -10.13 -1.58
N GLN A 164 17.04 -10.79 -2.53
CA GLN A 164 16.51 -11.48 -3.73
C GLN A 164 15.21 -12.34 -3.59
N LYS A 165 14.83 -12.79 -2.38
CA LYS A 165 13.69 -13.71 -2.13
C LYS A 165 12.31 -13.04 -2.12
N PHE A 166 12.22 -11.72 -1.97
CA PHE A 166 10.91 -11.04 -1.88
C PHE A 166 10.26 -10.83 -3.25
N GLY A 167 11.06 -10.57 -4.29
CA GLY A 167 10.57 -10.36 -5.66
C GLY A 167 9.80 -11.56 -6.22
N GLU A 168 10.31 -12.77 -5.97
CA GLU A 168 9.69 -14.03 -6.44
C GLU A 168 8.28 -14.26 -5.87
N MET A 169 8.04 -13.84 -4.62
CA MET A 169 6.72 -13.95 -3.99
C MET A 169 5.71 -12.95 -4.56
N ILE A 170 6.17 -11.75 -4.90
CA ILE A 170 5.33 -10.68 -5.47
C ILE A 170 4.92 -11.02 -6.90
N ASP A 171 5.85 -11.54 -7.71
CA ASP A 171 5.56 -11.97 -9.09
C ASP A 171 4.46 -13.05 -9.10
N CYS A 172 4.50 -13.99 -8.14
CA CYS A 172 3.46 -15.00 -7.97
C CYS A 172 2.07 -14.40 -7.68
N VAL A 173 1.99 -13.38 -6.82
CA VAL A 173 0.71 -12.70 -6.49
C VAL A 173 0.20 -11.89 -7.69
N ILE A 174 1.09 -11.26 -8.45
CA ILE A 174 0.75 -10.52 -9.67
C ILE A 174 0.16 -11.48 -10.71
N GLU A 175 0.84 -12.59 -11.00
CA GLU A 175 0.36 -13.59 -11.98
C GLU A 175 -1.01 -14.16 -11.58
N GLN A 176 -1.21 -14.49 -10.31
CA GLN A 176 -2.51 -14.98 -9.82
C GLN A 176 -3.61 -13.92 -9.94
N THR A 177 -3.28 -12.66 -9.69
CA THR A 177 -4.23 -11.55 -9.80
C THR A 177 -4.57 -11.27 -11.27
N GLU A 178 -3.59 -11.30 -12.17
CA GLU A 178 -3.78 -11.17 -13.62
C GLU A 178 -4.63 -12.32 -14.19
N GLN A 179 -4.34 -13.57 -13.82
CA GLN A 179 -5.15 -14.74 -14.22
C GLN A 179 -6.59 -14.65 -13.69
N THR A 180 -6.79 -14.04 -12.53
CA THR A 180 -8.13 -13.86 -11.95
C THR A 180 -8.89 -12.69 -12.59
N LEU A 181 -8.20 -11.73 -13.20
CA LEU A 181 -8.79 -10.54 -13.86
C LEU A 181 -8.99 -10.71 -15.37
N CYS A 182 -8.41 -11.74 -16.00
CA CYS A 182 -8.57 -12.08 -17.43
C CYS A 182 -9.72 -13.07 -17.72
N LEU A 183 -10.69 -13.20 -16.82
CA LEU A 183 -11.97 -13.90 -17.03
C LEU A 183 -13.14 -12.92 -17.01
#